data_AF-Q1QI63-F1
#
_entry.id   AF-Q1QI63-F1
#
_cell.length_a   1.000
_cell.length_b   1.000
_cell.length_c   1.000
_cell.angle_alpha   90.00
_cell.angle_beta   90.00
_cell.angle_gamma   90.00
#
_symmetry.space_group_name_H-M   'P 1'
#
loop_
_entity.id
_entity.type
_entity.pdbx_description
1 polymer ?
#
loop_
_entity_poly.entity_id
_entity_poly.type
_entity_poly.pdbx_seq_one_letter_code
_entity_poly.pdbx_strand_id
1 'polypeptide(L)'
;MMIDEAAAQGDLMDEDGSQRESRSDSNPLHDLNLDTAIRLRWVLRDIRAGRVKLTAPASDDLALLGQRGLITMDNGQPILTDAANSVIR
;
A
#
# COMPACT_ATOMS: atom_id res chain seq x y z
N MET A 1 33.53 -24.42 -48.98
CA MET A 1 32.11 -24.16 -49.32
C MET A 1 31.33 -25.29 -48.68
N MET A 2 31.04 -25.11 -47.39
CA MET A 2 29.75 -24.66 -46.84
C MET A 2 28.85 -25.86 -46.55
N ILE A 3 29.05 -26.35 -45.33
CA ILE A 3 28.12 -27.09 -44.47
C ILE A 3 26.72 -26.46 -44.51
N ASP A 4 25.71 -27.27 -44.86
CA ASP A 4 24.28 -26.94 -44.74
C ASP A 4 23.86 -26.85 -43.26
N GLU A 5 23.50 -25.64 -42.85
CA GLU A 5 22.29 -25.22 -42.11
C GLU A 5 21.54 -26.32 -41.31
N ALA A 6 21.63 -26.38 -39.98
CA ALA A 6 20.78 -25.68 -38.99
C ALA A 6 19.26 -25.91 -39.20
N ALA A 7 18.40 -26.23 -38.24
CA ALA A 7 18.51 -26.43 -36.80
C ALA A 7 17.28 -27.24 -36.35
N ALA A 8 17.47 -28.29 -35.55
CA ALA A 8 16.41 -28.85 -34.71
C ALA A 8 16.56 -28.19 -33.34
N GLN A 9 15.87 -27.07 -33.13
CA GLN A 9 15.72 -26.45 -31.81
C GLN A 9 14.65 -27.23 -31.05
N GLY A 10 15.13 -28.18 -30.25
CA GLY A 10 14.35 -28.77 -29.18
C GLY A 10 14.13 -27.77 -28.04
N ASP A 11 13.01 -27.99 -27.37
CA ASP A 11 12.69 -27.55 -26.02
C ASP A 11 12.57 -26.03 -25.83
N LEU A 12 11.36 -25.55 -26.05
CA LEU A 12 10.89 -24.28 -25.50
C LEU A 12 11.12 -24.32 -23.99
N MET A 13 12.05 -23.49 -23.55
CA MET A 13 12.25 -23.13 -22.15
C MET A 13 10.90 -22.78 -21.53
N ASP A 14 10.65 -23.38 -20.37
CA ASP A 14 9.58 -23.03 -19.45
C ASP A 14 9.42 -21.52 -19.41
N GLU A 15 8.27 -21.04 -19.89
CA GLU A 15 7.83 -19.69 -19.60
C GLU A 15 7.63 -19.63 -18.09
N ASP A 16 8.69 -19.20 -17.38
CA ASP A 16 8.57 -18.48 -16.12
C ASP A 16 7.72 -17.25 -16.42
N GLY A 17 6.41 -17.49 -16.51
CA GLY A 17 5.39 -16.52 -16.22
C GLY A 17 5.50 -16.24 -14.74
N SER A 18 6.59 -15.57 -14.37
CA SER A 18 6.64 -14.62 -13.26
C SER A 18 5.40 -13.75 -13.42
N GLN A 19 4.29 -14.23 -12.85
CA GLN A 19 3.29 -13.41 -12.21
C GLN A 19 4.06 -12.59 -11.18
N ARG A 20 4.74 -11.55 -11.68
CA ARG A 20 4.85 -10.31 -10.98
C ARG A 20 3.42 -9.87 -10.86
N GLU A 21 2.75 -10.39 -9.84
CA GLU A 21 1.59 -9.76 -9.24
C GLU A 21 1.89 -8.28 -9.31
N SER A 22 1.14 -7.59 -10.15
CA SER A 22 1.01 -6.17 -10.13
C SER A 22 0.54 -5.85 -8.72
N ARG A 23 1.52 -5.69 -7.80
CA ARG A 23 1.37 -4.88 -6.61
C ARG A 23 1.02 -3.53 -7.17
N SER A 24 -0.26 -3.36 -7.42
CA SER A 24 -0.86 -2.06 -7.49
C SER A 24 -0.66 -1.58 -6.06
N ASP A 25 0.52 -0.99 -5.82
CA ASP A 25 0.88 -0.16 -4.68
C ASP A 25 -0.01 1.09 -4.78
N SER A 26 -1.32 0.87 -4.85
CA SER A 26 -2.36 1.88 -4.91
C SER A 26 -2.37 2.49 -3.53
N ASN A 27 -1.49 3.48 -3.33
CA ASN A 27 -1.47 4.30 -2.14
C ASN A 27 -2.93 4.66 -1.81
N PRO A 28 -3.49 4.18 -0.69
CA PRO A 28 -4.90 4.37 -0.37
C PRO A 28 -5.31 5.83 -0.19
N LEU A 29 -4.39 6.79 -0.34
CA LEU A 29 -4.64 8.23 -0.30
C LEU A 29 -4.47 8.94 -1.66
N HIS A 30 -4.20 8.21 -2.75
CA HIS A 30 -3.78 8.78 -4.05
C HIS A 30 -4.82 9.68 -4.73
N ASP A 31 -6.10 9.50 -4.44
CA ASP A 31 -7.24 10.24 -4.99
C ASP A 31 -7.63 11.47 -4.16
N LEU A 32 -6.96 11.70 -3.03
CA LEU A 32 -7.18 12.87 -2.17
C LEU A 32 -6.33 14.05 -2.64
N ASN A 33 -6.78 15.28 -2.30
CA ASN A 33 -5.92 16.44 -2.47
C ASN A 33 -4.65 16.32 -1.60
N LEU A 34 -3.59 17.01 -2.02
CA LEU A 34 -2.26 16.90 -1.40
C LEU A 34 -2.30 17.22 0.11
N ASP A 35 -2.97 18.30 0.50
CA ASP A 35 -3.04 18.73 1.91
C ASP A 35 -3.74 17.69 2.79
N THR A 36 -4.82 17.09 2.29
CA THR A 36 -5.55 16.04 3.00
C THR A 36 -4.70 14.78 3.08
N ALA A 37 -4.07 14.36 1.98
CA ALA A 37 -3.19 13.19 1.98
C ALA A 37 -2.02 13.35 2.98
N ILE A 38 -1.40 14.54 3.02
CA ILE A 38 -0.35 14.88 3.99
C ILE A 38 -0.91 14.79 5.40
N ARG A 39 -2.01 15.49 5.70
CA ARG A 39 -2.63 15.50 7.04
C ARG A 39 -2.94 14.08 7.53
N LEU A 40 -3.56 13.25 6.69
CA LEU A 40 -3.88 11.86 7.04
C LEU A 40 -2.64 11.00 7.28
N ARG A 41 -1.57 11.17 6.49
CA ARG A 41 -0.30 10.47 6.73
C ARG A 41 0.30 10.84 8.10
N TRP A 42 0.22 12.11 8.50
CA TRP A 42 0.63 12.55 9.84
C TRP A 42 -0.21 11.90 10.94
N VAL A 43 -1.53 11.86 10.78
CA VAL A 43 -2.43 11.18 11.74
C VAL A 43 -2.06 9.71 11.89
N LEU A 44 -1.83 8.99 10.79
CA LEU A 44 -1.40 7.58 10.85
C LEU A 44 -0.05 7.41 11.57
N ARG A 45 0.89 8.33 11.35
CA ARG A 45 2.18 8.34 12.04
C ARG A 45 2.02 8.58 13.54
N ASP A 46 1.11 9.45 13.94
CA ASP A 46 0.84 9.74 15.35
C ASP A 46 0.10 8.62 16.06
N ILE A 47 -0.82 7.93 15.36
CA ILE A 47 -1.43 6.68 15.85
C ILE A 47 -0.33 5.63 16.07
N ARG A 48 0.56 5.41 15.09
CA ARG A 48 1.70 4.48 15.22
C ARG A 48 2.57 4.78 16.43
N ALA A 49 2.81 6.07 16.69
CA ALA A 49 3.65 6.53 17.79
C ALA A 49 2.90 6.64 19.13
N GLY A 50 1.61 6.31 19.19
CA GLY A 50 0.79 6.46 20.39
C GLY A 50 0.59 7.90 20.85
N ARG A 51 0.83 8.88 19.96
CA ARG A 51 0.76 10.33 20.27
C ARG A 51 -0.66 10.89 20.30
N VAL A 52 -1.64 10.10 19.87
CA VAL A 52 -3.07 10.48 19.91
C VAL A 52 -3.63 10.75 21.30
N LYS A 53 -2.90 10.33 22.36
CA LYS A 53 -3.23 10.66 23.76
C LYS A 53 -2.90 12.11 24.13
N LEU A 54 -1.98 12.76 23.40
CA LEU A 54 -1.57 14.14 23.64
C LEU A 54 -2.42 15.12 22.83
N THR A 55 -2.69 14.77 21.58
CA THR A 55 -3.54 15.54 20.67
C THR A 55 -4.48 14.57 19.98
N ALA A 56 -5.78 14.68 20.28
CA ALA A 56 -6.80 13.89 19.61
C ALA A 56 -6.88 14.32 18.13
N PRO A 57 -6.77 13.38 17.17
CA PRO A 57 -6.99 13.68 15.76
C PRO A 57 -8.42 14.19 15.53
N ALA A 58 -8.62 14.94 14.43
CA ALA A 58 -9.95 15.36 14.03
C ALA A 58 -10.84 14.13 13.73
N SER A 59 -12.11 14.20 14.14
CA SER A 59 -13.06 13.09 13.94
C SER A 59 -13.28 12.77 12.45
N ASP A 60 -13.27 13.79 11.59
CA ASP A 60 -13.41 13.62 10.13
C ASP A 60 -12.21 12.89 9.53
N ASP A 61 -10.99 13.18 10.00
CA ASP A 61 -9.78 12.49 9.55
C ASP A 61 -9.84 11.00 9.98
N LEU A 62 -10.27 10.71 11.21
CA LEU A 62 -10.45 9.34 11.69
C LEU A 62 -11.53 8.59 10.90
N ALA A 63 -12.66 9.25 10.60
CA ALA A 63 -13.72 8.66 9.80
C ALA A 63 -13.25 8.34 8.38
N LEU A 64 -12.47 9.22 7.76
CA LEU A 64 -11.93 9.03 6.42
C LEU A 64 -10.88 7.91 6.37
N LEU A 65 -10.00 7.82 7.38
CA LEU A 65 -9.05 6.72 7.52
C LEU A 65 -9.76 5.38 7.74
N GLY A 66 -10.84 5.35 8.53
CA GLY A 66 -11.66 4.17 8.77
C GLY A 66 -12.38 3.70 7.49
N GLN A 67 -13.00 4.62 6.75
CA GLN A 67 -13.64 4.34 5.46
C GLN A 67 -12.67 3.73 4.44
N ARG A 68 -11.39 4.12 4.49
CA ARG A 68 -10.34 3.59 3.62
C ARG A 68 -9.68 2.32 4.15
N GLY A 69 -10.14 1.78 5.28
CA GLY A 69 -9.60 0.57 5.88
C GLY A 69 -8.18 0.73 6.43
N LEU A 70 -7.73 1.95 6.69
CA LEU A 70 -6.39 2.26 7.21
C LEU A 70 -6.33 2.17 8.74
N ILE A 71 -7.47 2.35 9.39
CA ILE A 71 -7.61 2.18 10.83
C ILE A 71 -8.87 1.40 11.17
N THR A 72 -8.87 0.77 12.34
CA THR A 72 -10.07 0.26 13.01
C THR A 72 -10.24 0.97 14.35
N MET A 73 -11.48 1.04 14.84
CA MET A 73 -11.74 1.51 16.21
C MET A 73 -11.86 0.32 17.14
N ASP A 74 -11.05 0.27 18.18
CA ASP A 74 -11.17 -0.70 19.28
C ASP A 74 -11.27 0.05 20.59
N ASN A 75 -12.33 -0.19 21.35
CA ASN A 75 -12.58 0.49 22.64
C ASN A 75 -12.45 2.02 22.57
N GLY A 76 -12.85 2.62 21.45
CA GLY A 76 -12.75 4.07 21.20
C GLY A 76 -11.33 4.57 20.89
N GLN A 77 -10.36 3.68 20.67
CA GLN A 77 -9.01 4.00 20.24
C GLN A 77 -8.80 3.61 18.78
N PRO A 78 -8.17 4.47 17.96
CA PRO A 78 -7.80 4.12 16.60
C PRO A 78 -6.59 3.19 16.59
N ILE A 79 -6.69 2.06 15.88
CA ILE A 79 -5.64 1.06 15.68
C ILE A 79 -5.31 0.99 14.19
N LEU A 80 -4.02 0.95 13.83
CA LEU A 80 -3.58 0.81 12.45
C LEU A 80 -3.88 -0.59 11.90
N THR A 81 -4.32 -0.64 10.65
CA THR A 81 -4.38 -1.89 9.87
C THR A 81 -3.07 -2.14 9.14
N ASP A 82 -2.92 -3.34 8.58
CA ASP A 82 -1.77 -3.66 7.73
C ASP A 82 -1.67 -2.75 6.50
N ALA A 83 -2.82 -2.31 5.95
CA ALA A 83 -2.86 -1.39 4.82
C ALA A 83 -2.18 -0.05 5.15
N ALA A 84 -2.34 0.46 6.37
CA ALA A 84 -1.71 1.70 6.79
C ALA A 84 -0.17 1.64 6.85
N ASN A 85 0.42 0.46 7.02
CA ASN A 85 1.87 0.31 7.05
C ASN A 85 2.52 0.67 5.70
N SER A 86 1.81 0.46 4.58
CA SER A 86 2.26 0.88 3.25
C SER A 86 2.27 2.41 3.09
N VAL A 87 1.41 3.12 3.83
CA VAL A 87 1.23 4.57 3.76
C VAL A 87 2.26 5.32 4.60
N ILE A 88 2.79 4.74 5.67
CA ILE A 88 3.65 5.45 6.64
C ILE A 88 5.15 5.13 6.49
N ARG A 89 5.56 4.64 5.32
CA ARG A 89 6.96 4.39 4.97
C ARG A 89 7.81 5.66 5.03
#